data_AF-A0AAV4RWR8-F1
#
_entry.id   AF-A0AAV4RWR8-F1
#
_cell.length_a   1.000
_cell.length_b   1.000
_cell.length_c   1.000
_cell.angle_alpha   90.00
_cell.angle_beta   90.00
_cell.angle_gamma   90.00
#
_symmetry.space_group_name_H-M   'P 1'
#
loop_
_entity.id
_entity.type
_entity.pdbx_description
1 polymer ?
#
loop_
_entity_poly.entity_id
_entity_poly.type
_entity_poly.pdbx_seq_one_letter_code
_entity_poly.pdbx_strand_id
1 'polypeptide(L)'
;MYQLYKQNVHSDVEGFIPLIMSTISLQPTLHQRNSPNFNREVFVDFMAAQIKTLSFLAYIVRLYQNSVNDHSSELARGMVGLLRLCPQEVAHLRKELLIAARHILATELREKFVGCLEELFDESVLIGTGWTAYESLRPLAFSTLADLVHHVRAHLPLRVLSLAVNVFSKNVHDESLVTTIQTMSCKLLLNLVECIRQRSDRENGNRQQQFTSSNPQLGNQQALGTPQVLSSMQNAAAAHNSGILQRPTAAPLFAANAGSGSAEVKGRSER
;
A
#
# COMPACT_ATOMS: atom_id res chain seq x y z
N MET A 1 -0.05 -32.05 8.53
CA MET A 1 0.77 -31.67 9.69
C MET A 1 -0.03 -30.88 10.74
N TYR A 2 -0.55 -29.69 10.44
CA TYR A 2 -1.26 -28.85 11.42
C TYR A 2 -2.53 -29.47 12.06
N GLN A 3 -3.19 -30.39 11.35
CA GLN A 3 -4.36 -31.09 11.87
C GLN A 3 -4.03 -32.18 12.91
N LEU A 4 -2.77 -32.65 12.99
CA LEU A 4 -2.36 -33.76 13.85
C LEU A 4 -1.76 -33.31 15.20
N TYR A 5 -1.25 -32.08 15.32
CA TYR A 5 -0.58 -31.55 16.53
C TYR A 5 -1.18 -30.22 17.03
N LYS A 6 -2.48 -30.04 16.79
CA LYS A 6 -3.17 -28.74 16.74
C LYS A 6 -3.11 -27.90 18.02
N GLN A 7 -3.02 -28.50 19.20
CA GLN A 7 -2.99 -27.75 20.48
C GLN A 7 -1.57 -27.38 20.93
N ASN A 8 -0.63 -28.34 20.88
CA ASN A 8 0.75 -28.09 21.34
C ASN A 8 1.47 -27.10 20.41
N VAL A 9 1.35 -27.29 19.09
CA VAL A 9 1.96 -26.38 18.11
C VAL A 9 1.33 -24.98 18.18
N HIS A 10 0.05 -24.88 18.54
CA HIS A 10 -0.60 -23.58 18.67
C HIS A 10 -0.02 -22.78 19.84
N SER A 11 0.10 -23.40 21.01
CA SER A 11 0.67 -22.76 22.19
C SER A 11 2.15 -22.38 21.97
N ASP A 12 2.92 -23.24 21.31
CA ASP A 12 4.34 -22.97 21.03
C ASP A 12 4.50 -21.79 20.06
N VAL A 13 3.73 -21.78 18.96
CA VAL A 13 3.75 -20.69 17.97
C VAL A 13 3.28 -19.37 18.56
N GLU A 14 2.25 -19.41 19.41
CA GLU A 14 1.78 -18.23 20.13
C GLU A 14 2.87 -17.64 21.05
N GLY A 15 3.65 -18.49 21.73
CA GLY A 15 4.81 -18.06 22.52
C GLY A 15 5.93 -17.39 21.71
N PHE A 16 6.02 -17.64 20.41
CA PHE A 16 7.00 -16.98 19.54
C PHE A 16 6.57 -15.58 19.09
N ILE A 17 5.28 -15.23 19.15
CA ILE A 17 4.78 -13.94 18.63
C ILE A 17 5.48 -12.74 19.30
N PRO A 18 5.60 -12.66 20.64
CA PRO A 18 6.32 -11.55 21.27
C PRO A 18 7.80 -11.47 20.84
N LEU A 19 8.45 -12.62 20.64
CA LEU A 19 9.85 -12.67 20.17
C LEU A 19 9.98 -12.15 18.73
N ILE A 20 9.00 -12.47 17.87
CA ILE A 20 8.92 -11.92 16.51
C ILE A 20 8.80 -10.40 16.59
N MET A 21 7.89 -9.88 17.44
CA MET A 21 7.63 -8.44 17.58
C MET A 21 8.85 -7.66 18.07
N SER A 22 9.55 -8.22 19.05
CA SER A 22 10.83 -7.69 19.51
C SER A 22 11.84 -7.70 18.37
N THR A 23 11.97 -8.81 17.64
CA THR A 23 12.95 -8.97 16.57
C THR A 23 12.75 -7.97 15.43
N ILE A 24 11.53 -7.77 14.95
CA ILE A 24 11.24 -6.79 13.88
C ILE A 24 11.42 -5.33 14.33
N SER A 25 11.35 -5.08 15.65
CA SER A 25 11.54 -3.75 16.24
C SER A 25 13.01 -3.43 16.52
N LEU A 26 13.92 -4.41 16.44
CA LEU A 26 15.35 -4.18 16.63
C LEU A 26 15.91 -3.34 15.49
N GLN A 27 16.51 -2.21 15.85
CA GLN A 27 17.15 -1.29 14.93
C GLN A 27 18.50 -0.85 15.50
N PRO A 28 19.55 -0.75 14.66
CA PRO A 28 20.82 -0.22 15.12
C PRO A 28 20.67 1.26 15.48
N THR A 29 21.25 1.67 16.59
CA THR A 29 21.31 3.08 16.99
C THR A 29 22.16 3.89 16.01
N LEU A 30 21.96 5.21 15.96
CA LEU A 30 22.76 6.11 15.12
C LEU A 30 24.26 5.99 15.42
N HIS A 31 24.64 5.84 16.68
CA HIS A 31 26.03 5.62 17.08
C HIS A 31 26.60 4.31 16.53
N GLN A 32 25.83 3.22 16.56
CA GLN A 32 26.27 1.94 15.99
C GLN A 32 26.43 2.01 14.48
N ARG A 33 25.52 2.70 13.77
CA ARG A 33 25.60 2.88 12.31
C ARG A 33 26.78 3.73 11.87
N ASN A 34 27.15 4.73 12.67
CA ASN A 34 28.27 5.62 12.39
C ASN A 34 29.62 5.06 12.87
N SER A 35 29.61 3.90 13.54
CA SER A 35 30.83 3.25 13.99
C SER A 35 31.67 2.78 12.80
N PRO A 36 33.00 2.98 12.82
CA PRO A 36 33.88 2.47 11.76
C PRO A 36 33.83 0.94 11.64
N ASN A 37 33.41 0.24 12.71
CA ASN A 37 33.27 -1.22 12.73
C ASN A 37 31.88 -1.71 12.30
N PHE A 38 31.02 -0.83 11.76
CA PHE A 38 29.69 -1.22 11.30
C PHE A 38 29.78 -2.09 10.04
N ASN A 39 29.55 -3.39 10.21
CA ASN A 39 29.53 -4.32 9.09
C ASN A 39 28.17 -4.26 8.37
N ARG A 40 28.18 -3.69 7.15
CA ARG A 40 26.97 -3.56 6.33
C ARG A 40 26.42 -4.90 5.84
N GLU A 41 27.28 -5.87 5.56
CA GLU A 41 26.85 -7.21 5.10
C GLU A 41 26.09 -7.93 6.21
N VAL A 42 26.64 -7.96 7.42
CA VAL A 42 25.96 -8.54 8.59
C VAL A 42 24.64 -7.83 8.88
N PHE A 43 24.59 -6.51 8.70
CA PHE A 43 23.34 -5.76 8.86
C PHE A 43 22.29 -6.14 7.80
N VAL A 44 22.70 -6.30 6.53
CA VAL A 44 21.83 -6.76 5.45
C VAL A 44 21.30 -8.17 5.75
N ASP A 45 22.17 -9.09 6.17
CA ASP A 45 21.79 -10.46 6.55
C ASP A 45 20.81 -10.48 7.72
N PHE A 46 21.04 -9.64 8.72
CA PHE A 46 20.13 -9.50 9.86
C PHE A 46 18.76 -8.97 9.43
N MET A 47 18.70 -7.95 8.56
CA MET A 47 17.41 -7.49 8.02
C MET A 47 16.72 -8.55 7.15
N ALA A 48 17.48 -9.33 6.37
CA ALA A 48 16.91 -10.44 5.62
C ALA A 48 16.21 -11.43 6.56
N ALA A 49 16.84 -11.75 7.70
CA ALA A 49 16.21 -12.57 8.74
C ALA A 49 14.95 -11.89 9.31
N GLN A 50 15.00 -10.60 9.65
CA GLN A 50 13.82 -9.85 10.14
C GLN A 50 12.66 -9.88 9.13
N ILE A 51 12.94 -9.71 7.84
CA ILE A 51 11.93 -9.74 6.77
C ILE A 51 11.33 -11.13 6.61
N LYS A 52 12.15 -12.19 6.72
CA LYS A 52 11.64 -13.57 6.71
C LYS A 52 10.77 -13.87 7.94
N THR A 53 11.15 -13.40 9.12
CA THR A 53 10.35 -13.51 10.34
C THR A 53 9.02 -12.77 10.18
N LEU A 54 9.03 -11.55 9.63
CA LEU A 54 7.81 -10.78 9.34
C LEU A 54 6.93 -11.48 8.29
N SER A 55 7.53 -12.08 7.27
CA SER A 55 6.81 -12.85 6.25
C SER A 55 6.13 -14.09 6.85
N PHE A 56 6.81 -14.77 7.77
CA PHE A 56 6.21 -15.86 8.54
C PHE A 56 5.04 -15.38 9.40
N LEU A 57 5.20 -14.26 10.11
CA LEU A 57 4.12 -13.64 10.86
C LEU A 57 2.92 -13.32 9.96
N ALA A 58 3.16 -12.71 8.79
CA ALA A 58 2.12 -12.38 7.82
C ALA A 58 1.33 -13.61 7.34
N TYR A 59 1.95 -14.78 7.30
CA TYR A 59 1.27 -16.05 6.98
C TYR A 59 0.36 -16.53 8.11
N ILE A 60 0.82 -16.45 9.37
CA ILE A 60 0.08 -16.98 10.53
C ILE A 60 -0.86 -15.95 11.18
N VAL A 61 -0.79 -14.68 10.80
CA VAL A 61 -1.50 -13.57 11.47
C VAL A 61 -3.00 -13.79 11.61
N ARG A 62 -3.63 -14.47 10.63
CA ARG A 62 -5.07 -14.78 10.66
C ARG A 62 -5.44 -15.88 11.64
N LEU A 63 -4.48 -16.71 12.06
CA LEU A 63 -4.68 -17.79 13.02
C LEU A 63 -4.51 -17.30 14.46
N TYR A 64 -3.65 -16.31 14.69
CA TYR A 64 -3.27 -15.81 16.02
C TYR A 64 -3.64 -14.34 16.22
N GLN A 65 -4.83 -13.94 15.77
CA GLN A 65 -5.24 -12.52 15.73
C GLN A 65 -5.16 -11.85 17.11
N ASN A 66 -5.60 -12.53 18.17
CA ASN A 66 -5.64 -11.96 19.52
C ASN A 66 -4.22 -11.62 20.01
N SER A 67 -3.31 -12.61 20.00
CA SER A 67 -1.95 -12.46 20.48
C SER A 67 -1.12 -11.48 19.63
N VAL A 68 -1.40 -11.39 18.31
CA VAL A 68 -0.80 -10.37 17.44
C VAL A 68 -1.36 -8.97 17.72
N ASN A 69 -2.67 -8.86 17.97
CA ASN A 69 -3.32 -7.57 18.26
C ASN A 69 -2.74 -6.91 19.51
N ASP A 70 -2.39 -7.70 20.54
CA ASP A 70 -1.76 -7.21 21.78
C ASP A 70 -0.44 -6.48 21.51
N HIS A 71 0.29 -6.86 20.45
CA HIS A 71 1.57 -6.28 20.05
C HIS A 71 1.48 -5.45 18.76
N SER A 72 0.28 -5.08 18.35
CA SER A 72 0.04 -4.47 17.03
C SER A 72 0.71 -3.10 16.84
N SER A 73 0.90 -2.34 17.92
CA SER A 73 1.64 -1.07 17.86
C SER A 73 3.14 -1.29 17.58
N GLU A 74 3.74 -2.29 18.22
CA GLU A 74 5.13 -2.68 17.96
C GLU A 74 5.29 -3.21 16.54
N LEU A 75 4.33 -4.00 16.05
CA LEU A 75 4.29 -4.47 14.67
C LEU A 75 4.31 -3.30 13.68
N ALA A 76 3.44 -2.31 13.87
CA ALA A 76 3.36 -1.17 12.97
C ALA A 76 4.67 -0.37 12.95
N ARG A 77 5.21 -0.06 14.13
CA ARG A 77 6.49 0.66 14.28
C ARG A 77 7.65 -0.13 13.69
N GLY A 78 7.74 -1.43 13.97
CA GLY A 78 8.79 -2.31 13.48
C GLY A 78 8.77 -2.40 11.95
N MET A 79 7.60 -2.66 11.36
CA MET A 79 7.44 -2.76 9.91
C MET A 79 7.80 -1.46 9.17
N VAL A 80 7.33 -0.32 9.67
CA VAL A 80 7.68 0.99 9.07
C VAL A 80 9.16 1.32 9.28
N GLY A 81 9.72 0.93 10.42
CA GLY A 81 11.15 0.97 10.68
C GLY A 81 11.97 0.19 9.67
N LEU A 82 11.57 -1.05 9.37
CA LEU A 82 12.22 -1.87 8.34
C LEU A 82 12.15 -1.20 6.96
N LEU A 83 11.01 -0.59 6.59
CA LEU A 83 10.88 0.16 5.34
C LEU A 83 11.86 1.35 5.28
N ARG A 84 12.03 2.09 6.37
CA ARG A 84 13.00 3.20 6.44
C ARG A 84 14.45 2.72 6.36
N LEU A 85 14.76 1.60 7.00
CA LEU A 85 16.14 1.14 7.15
C LEU A 85 16.61 0.24 6.01
N CYS A 86 15.69 -0.32 5.21
CA CYS A 86 15.99 -1.25 4.14
C CYS A 86 16.94 -0.61 3.10
N PRO A 87 18.14 -1.17 2.87
CA PRO A 87 19.14 -0.68 1.94
C PRO A 87 18.61 -0.65 0.52
N GLN A 88 18.99 0.40 -0.22
CA GLN A 88 18.59 0.61 -1.61
C GLN A 88 19.31 -0.34 -2.58
N GLU A 89 20.49 -0.85 -2.17
CA GLU A 89 21.34 -1.73 -2.94
C GLU A 89 20.71 -3.13 -3.11
N VAL A 90 19.78 -3.49 -2.21
CA VAL A 90 19.23 -4.84 -2.09
C VAL A 90 17.74 -4.84 -2.43
N ALA A 91 17.43 -4.56 -3.69
CA ALA A 91 16.05 -4.43 -4.19
C ALA A 91 15.15 -5.65 -3.91
N HIS A 92 15.71 -6.85 -3.85
CA HIS A 92 14.94 -8.07 -3.57
C HIS A 92 14.39 -8.11 -2.14
N LEU A 93 15.15 -7.64 -1.14
CA LEU A 93 14.67 -7.57 0.25
C LEU A 93 13.51 -6.58 0.38
N ARG A 94 13.63 -5.43 -0.30
CA ARG A 94 12.56 -4.43 -0.37
C ARG A 94 11.27 -5.02 -0.95
N LYS A 95 11.38 -5.83 -2.01
CA LYS A 95 10.25 -6.55 -2.61
C LYS A 95 9.58 -7.50 -1.62
N GLU A 96 10.35 -8.34 -0.94
CA GLU A 96 9.83 -9.29 0.04
C GLU A 96 9.15 -8.58 1.22
N LEU A 97 9.75 -7.49 1.71
CA LEU A 97 9.18 -6.65 2.75
C LEU A 97 7.83 -6.04 2.33
N LEU A 98 7.72 -5.50 1.11
CA LEU A 98 6.44 -4.95 0.62
C LEU A 98 5.37 -6.04 0.45
N ILE A 99 5.74 -7.25 0.06
CA ILE A 99 4.79 -8.38 -0.03
C ILE A 99 4.28 -8.75 1.36
N ALA A 100 5.17 -8.88 2.36
CA ALA A 100 4.79 -9.16 3.74
C ALA A 100 3.91 -8.04 4.32
N ALA A 101 4.27 -6.79 4.09
CA ALA A 101 3.49 -5.63 4.50
C ALA A 101 2.08 -5.66 3.89
N ARG A 102 1.96 -5.95 2.59
CA ARG A 102 0.65 -6.09 1.94
C ARG A 102 -0.23 -7.14 2.61
N HIS A 103 0.32 -8.29 2.95
CA HIS A 103 -0.44 -9.34 3.63
C HIS A 103 -0.92 -8.92 5.03
N ILE A 104 -0.09 -8.20 5.79
CA ILE A 104 -0.47 -7.67 7.10
C ILE A 104 -1.55 -6.59 6.96
N LEU A 105 -1.38 -5.64 6.04
CA LEU A 105 -2.33 -4.54 5.79
C LEU A 105 -3.67 -5.01 5.20
N ALA A 106 -3.71 -6.21 4.62
CA ALA A 106 -4.96 -6.85 4.20
C ALA A 106 -5.82 -7.37 5.37
N THR A 107 -5.27 -7.41 6.59
CA THR A 107 -5.98 -7.85 7.81
C THR A 107 -6.58 -6.67 8.59
N GLU A 108 -7.28 -6.95 9.70
CA GLU A 108 -7.84 -5.93 10.60
C GLU A 108 -6.77 -5.07 11.30
N LEU A 109 -5.52 -5.53 11.35
CA LEU A 109 -4.39 -4.77 11.91
C LEU A 109 -4.12 -3.45 11.18
N ARG A 110 -4.63 -3.28 9.95
CA ARG A 110 -4.50 -2.06 9.15
C ARG A 110 -4.89 -0.78 9.90
N GLU A 111 -5.84 -0.86 10.83
CA GLU A 111 -6.28 0.31 11.60
C GLU A 111 -5.17 0.86 12.50
N LYS A 112 -4.24 0.01 12.94
CA LYS A 112 -3.10 0.39 13.78
C LYS A 112 -2.04 1.18 12.99
N PHE A 113 -2.09 1.14 11.66
CA PHE A 113 -1.22 1.91 10.78
C PHE A 113 -1.72 3.33 10.50
N VAL A 114 -2.93 3.70 10.96
CA VAL A 114 -3.47 5.06 10.76
C VAL A 114 -2.52 6.12 11.33
N GLY A 115 -1.92 5.86 12.49
CA GLY A 115 -0.99 6.80 13.15
C GLY A 115 0.33 7.03 12.41
N CYS A 116 0.75 6.10 11.55
CA CYS A 116 1.99 6.20 10.77
C CYS A 116 1.74 6.23 9.26
N LEU A 117 0.48 6.40 8.82
CA LEU A 117 0.13 6.36 7.39
C LEU A 117 0.77 7.50 6.61
N GLU A 118 0.99 8.67 7.23
CA GLU A 118 1.71 9.79 6.59
C GLU A 118 3.09 9.36 6.09
N GLU A 119 3.79 8.48 6.82
CA GLU A 119 5.11 7.99 6.44
C GLU A 119 5.05 7.05 5.23
N LEU A 120 3.94 6.32 5.06
CA LEU A 120 3.75 5.41 3.93
C LEU A 120 3.38 6.16 2.63
N PHE A 121 2.99 7.44 2.71
CA PHE A 121 2.81 8.28 1.53
C PHE A 121 4.13 8.78 0.94
N ASP A 122 5.22 8.70 1.69
CA ASP A 122 6.55 9.01 1.17
C ASP A 122 7.07 7.82 0.34
N GLU A 123 7.15 8.02 -0.98
CA GLU A 123 7.64 7.02 -1.92
C GLU A 123 9.09 6.58 -1.62
N SER A 124 9.91 7.49 -1.08
CA SER A 124 11.28 7.16 -0.68
C SER A 124 11.33 6.21 0.53
N VAL A 125 10.31 6.25 1.39
CA VAL A 125 10.18 5.32 2.51
C VAL A 125 9.53 4.01 2.05
N LEU A 126 8.45 4.08 1.28
CA LEU A 126 7.68 2.91 0.87
C LEU A 126 8.47 2.04 -0.14
N ILE A 127 8.99 2.67 -1.20
CA ILE A 127 9.66 1.98 -2.31
C ILE A 127 11.18 2.03 -2.16
N GLY A 128 11.73 3.14 -1.65
CA GLY A 128 13.16 3.38 -1.59
C GLY A 128 13.65 4.28 -2.73
N THR A 129 14.92 4.69 -2.63
CA THR A 129 15.59 5.58 -3.60
C THR A 129 16.30 4.84 -4.75
N GLY A 130 16.34 3.51 -4.70
CA GLY A 130 17.02 2.70 -5.71
C GLY A 130 16.19 2.57 -7.00
N TRP A 131 16.79 2.90 -8.14
CA TRP A 131 16.12 2.91 -9.45
C TRP A 131 15.44 1.57 -9.80
N THR A 132 16.14 0.45 -9.64
CA THR A 132 15.61 -0.89 -9.96
C THR A 132 14.40 -1.26 -9.09
N ALA A 133 14.46 -0.94 -7.79
CA ALA A 133 13.34 -1.16 -6.88
C ALA A 133 12.17 -0.24 -7.25
N TYR A 134 12.46 1.02 -7.56
CA TYR A 134 11.46 2.00 -7.98
C TYR A 134 10.65 1.53 -9.19
N GLU A 135 11.31 1.18 -10.29
CA GLU A 135 10.61 0.75 -11.50
C GLU A 135 9.80 -0.54 -11.30
N SER A 136 10.33 -1.52 -10.56
CA SER A 136 9.70 -2.83 -10.43
C SER A 136 8.60 -2.90 -9.35
N LEU A 137 8.70 -2.07 -8.30
CA LEU A 137 7.82 -2.17 -7.12
C LEU A 137 6.68 -1.15 -7.11
N ARG A 138 6.73 -0.08 -7.93
CA ARG A 138 5.66 0.92 -8.05
C ARG A 138 4.25 0.31 -8.15
N PRO A 139 3.97 -0.70 -9.01
CA PRO A 139 2.64 -1.30 -9.08
C PRO A 139 2.19 -1.96 -7.78
N LEU A 140 3.09 -2.68 -7.10
CA LEU A 140 2.79 -3.35 -5.83
C LEU A 140 2.59 -2.33 -4.70
N ALA A 141 3.45 -1.33 -4.63
CA ALA A 141 3.41 -0.29 -3.61
C ALA A 141 2.13 0.55 -3.71
N PHE A 142 1.81 1.09 -4.88
CA PHE A 142 0.63 1.93 -5.05
C PHE A 142 -0.68 1.14 -4.91
N SER A 143 -0.74 -0.12 -5.36
CA SER A 143 -1.93 -0.95 -5.11
C SER A 143 -2.12 -1.24 -3.62
N THR A 144 -1.05 -1.58 -2.91
CA THR A 144 -1.10 -1.83 -1.46
C THR A 144 -1.51 -0.58 -0.69
N LEU A 145 -0.94 0.58 -1.04
CA LEU A 145 -1.25 1.85 -0.40
C LEU A 145 -2.69 2.29 -0.69
N ALA A 146 -3.16 2.11 -1.91
CA ALA A 146 -4.54 2.42 -2.28
C ALA A 146 -5.55 1.54 -1.56
N ASP A 147 -5.29 0.23 -1.48
CA ASP A 147 -6.11 -0.70 -0.71
C ASP A 147 -6.18 -0.27 0.76
N LEU A 148 -5.04 0.06 1.37
CA LEU A 148 -4.98 0.53 2.75
C LEU A 148 -5.85 1.79 2.94
N VAL A 149 -5.57 2.84 2.16
CA VAL A 149 -6.28 4.14 2.23
C VAL A 149 -7.77 3.95 2.02
N HIS A 150 -8.17 3.13 1.04
CA HIS A 150 -9.57 2.83 0.80
C HIS A 150 -10.23 2.28 2.07
N HIS A 151 -9.63 1.27 2.71
CA HIS A 151 -10.23 0.63 3.88
C HIS A 151 -10.26 1.54 5.11
N VAL A 152 -9.21 2.33 5.35
CA VAL A 152 -9.10 3.13 6.58
C VAL A 152 -9.65 4.56 6.44
N ARG A 153 -10.10 4.99 5.25
CA ARG A 153 -10.51 6.38 4.95
C ARG A 153 -11.43 7.03 5.99
N ALA A 154 -12.34 6.26 6.58
CA ALA A 154 -13.29 6.75 7.58
C ALA A 154 -12.61 7.17 8.89
N HIS A 155 -11.48 6.57 9.22
CA HIS A 155 -10.69 6.81 10.42
C HIS A 155 -9.57 7.84 10.21
N LEU A 156 -9.30 8.24 8.95
CA LEU A 156 -8.23 9.17 8.65
C LEU A 156 -8.61 10.61 9.00
N PRO A 157 -7.70 11.40 9.60
CA PRO A 157 -7.92 12.83 9.75
C PRO A 157 -7.88 13.53 8.39
N LEU A 158 -8.56 14.68 8.27
CA LEU A 158 -8.72 15.37 6.99
C LEU A 158 -7.38 15.75 6.35
N ARG A 159 -6.39 16.12 7.16
CA ARG A 159 -5.00 16.37 6.72
C ARG A 159 -4.39 15.20 5.96
N VAL A 160 -4.54 13.98 6.48
CA VAL A 160 -4.00 12.74 5.89
C VAL A 160 -4.77 12.37 4.64
N LEU A 161 -6.09 12.59 4.61
CA LEU A 161 -6.90 12.42 3.40
C LEU A 161 -6.46 13.37 2.27
N SER A 162 -6.15 14.63 2.57
CA SER A 162 -5.63 15.58 1.57
C SER A 162 -4.28 15.13 1.01
N LEU A 163 -3.40 14.58 1.85
CA LEU A 163 -2.12 14.01 1.40
C LEU A 163 -2.35 12.82 0.47
N ALA A 164 -3.28 11.92 0.82
CA ALA A 164 -3.67 10.80 -0.03
C ALA A 164 -4.18 11.28 -1.40
N VAL A 165 -5.08 12.27 -1.42
CA VAL A 165 -5.59 12.87 -2.67
C VAL A 165 -4.43 13.40 -3.51
N ASN A 166 -3.49 14.15 -2.92
CA ASN A 166 -2.34 14.68 -3.65
C ASN A 166 -1.47 13.57 -4.27
N VAL A 167 -1.17 12.50 -3.53
CA VAL A 167 -0.38 11.37 -4.04
C VAL A 167 -1.10 10.68 -5.20
N PHE A 168 -2.38 10.32 -5.02
CA PHE A 168 -3.11 9.60 -6.07
C PHE A 168 -3.45 10.49 -7.27
N SER A 169 -3.59 11.81 -7.10
CA SER A 169 -3.70 12.75 -8.23
C SER A 169 -2.42 12.79 -9.06
N LYS A 170 -1.23 12.80 -8.43
CA LYS A 170 0.04 12.69 -9.16
C LYS A 170 0.13 11.39 -9.95
N ASN A 171 -0.28 10.27 -9.36
CA ASN A 171 -0.29 8.97 -10.04
C ASN A 171 -1.18 8.94 -11.29
N VAL A 172 -2.29 9.69 -11.32
CA VAL A 172 -3.17 9.78 -12.51
C VAL A 172 -2.48 10.51 -13.67
N HIS A 173 -1.64 11.50 -13.35
CA HIS A 173 -0.93 12.31 -14.34
C HIS A 173 0.46 11.76 -14.70
N ASP A 174 0.93 10.71 -14.02
CA ASP A 174 2.22 10.09 -14.33
C ASP A 174 2.08 9.09 -15.49
N GLU A 175 2.57 9.48 -16.66
CA GLU A 175 2.56 8.67 -17.89
C GLU A 175 3.50 7.45 -17.82
N SER A 176 4.43 7.42 -16.87
CA SER A 176 5.33 6.27 -16.68
C SER A 176 4.68 5.11 -15.92
N LEU A 177 3.48 5.32 -15.34
CA LEU A 177 2.70 4.28 -14.68
C LEU A 177 1.79 3.54 -15.65
N VAL A 178 1.58 2.25 -15.36
CA VAL A 178 0.64 1.42 -16.13
C VAL A 178 -0.79 1.94 -15.94
N THR A 179 -1.57 1.99 -17.03
CA THR A 179 -2.96 2.49 -17.06
C THR A 179 -3.87 1.88 -15.98
N THR A 180 -3.63 0.62 -15.58
CA THR A 180 -4.35 -0.03 -14.48
C THR A 180 -4.19 0.71 -13.15
N ILE A 181 -2.98 1.23 -12.85
CA ILE A 181 -2.69 1.99 -11.62
C ILE A 181 -3.35 3.37 -11.69
N GLN A 182 -3.29 4.04 -12.84
CA GLN A 182 -3.97 5.32 -13.06
C GLN A 182 -5.48 5.18 -12.85
N THR A 183 -6.09 4.14 -13.45
CA THR A 183 -7.53 3.85 -13.30
C THR A 183 -7.92 3.56 -11.85
N MET A 184 -7.10 2.77 -11.15
CA MET A 184 -7.29 2.49 -9.72
C MET A 184 -7.21 3.79 -8.89
N SER A 185 -6.23 4.64 -9.19
CA SER A 185 -6.04 5.93 -8.52
C SER A 185 -7.25 6.84 -8.73
N CYS A 186 -7.78 6.94 -9.97
CA CYS A 186 -9.03 7.66 -10.26
C CYS A 186 -10.21 7.14 -9.42
N LYS A 187 -10.40 5.81 -9.37
CA LYS A 187 -11.48 5.19 -8.57
C LYS A 187 -11.33 5.52 -7.07
N LEU A 188 -10.11 5.48 -6.55
CA LEU A 188 -9.86 5.82 -5.15
C LEU A 188 -10.16 7.30 -4.89
N LEU A 189 -9.71 8.21 -5.74
CA LEU A 189 -9.98 9.64 -5.61
C LEU A 189 -11.48 9.94 -5.51
N LEU A 190 -12.31 9.32 -6.36
CA LEU A 190 -13.77 9.45 -6.28
C LEU A 190 -14.34 8.99 -4.93
N ASN A 191 -13.83 7.89 -4.39
CA ASN A 191 -14.23 7.40 -3.07
C ASN A 191 -13.79 8.34 -1.94
N LEU A 192 -12.60 8.95 -2.05
CA LEU A 192 -12.11 9.93 -1.07
C LEU A 192 -12.92 11.22 -1.11
N VAL A 193 -13.27 11.71 -2.30
CA VAL A 193 -14.16 12.87 -2.50
C VAL A 193 -15.48 12.65 -1.77
N GLU A 194 -16.13 11.50 -1.99
CA GLU A 194 -17.40 11.20 -1.35
C GLU A 194 -17.26 11.09 0.18
N CYS A 195 -16.15 10.50 0.66
CA CYS A 195 -15.85 10.42 2.10
C CYS A 195 -15.70 11.82 2.73
N ILE A 196 -15.00 12.74 2.06
CA ILE A 196 -14.80 14.11 2.54
C ILE A 196 -16.13 14.87 2.55
N ARG A 197 -16.93 14.73 1.49
CA ARG A 197 -18.25 15.37 1.37
C ARG A 197 -19.19 14.94 2.50
N GLN A 198 -19.31 13.63 2.74
CA GLN A 198 -20.14 13.08 3.82
C GLN A 198 -19.72 13.58 5.20
N ARG A 199 -18.41 13.75 5.43
CA ARG A 199 -17.90 14.27 6.71
C ARG A 199 -18.24 15.74 6.91
N SER A 200 -18.11 16.55 5.86
CA SER A 200 -18.51 17.96 5.86
C SER A 200 -20.01 18.13 6.15
N ASP A 201 -20.86 17.30 5.55
CA ASP A 201 -22.32 17.37 5.76
C ASP A 201 -22.69 17.04 7.22
N ARG A 202 -22.04 16.03 7.82
CA ARG A 202 -22.26 15.67 9.24
C ARG A 202 -21.83 16.78 10.20
N GLU A 203 -20.70 17.42 9.95
CA GLU A 203 -20.22 18.55 10.76
C GLU A 203 -21.16 19.77 10.65
N ASN A 204 -21.67 20.06 9.45
CA ASN A 204 -22.63 21.15 9.24
C ASN A 204 -24.01 20.85 9.84
N GLY A 205 -24.49 19.61 9.74
CA GLY A 205 -25.75 19.19 10.38
C GLY A 205 -25.70 19.24 11.90
N ASN A 206 -24.57 18.84 12.50
CA ASN A 206 -24.36 18.94 13.96
C ASN A 206 -24.31 20.39 14.44
N ARG A 207 -23.70 21.31 13.67
CA ARG A 207 -23.72 22.74 13.97
C ARG A 207 -25.14 23.30 13.94
N GLN A 208 -25.94 22.96 12.92
CA GLN A 208 -27.33 23.42 12.84
C GLN A 208 -28.19 22.92 14.02
N GLN A 209 -27.96 21.70 14.53
CA GLN A 209 -28.67 21.20 15.72
C GLN A 209 -28.21 21.85 17.04
N GLN A 210 -26.95 22.28 17.14
CA GLN A 210 -26.48 23.07 18.29
C GLN A 210 -27.03 24.50 18.28
N PHE A 211 -27.22 25.10 17.11
CA PHE A 211 -27.84 26.42 16.95
C PHE A 211 -29.36 26.42 17.21
N THR A 212 -30.06 25.28 17.09
CA THR A 212 -31.48 25.21 17.47
C THR A 212 -31.70 24.96 18.97
N SER A 213 -30.66 24.56 19.71
CA SER A 213 -30.72 24.35 21.17
C SER A 213 -30.10 25.50 21.98
N SER A 214 -29.49 26.49 21.33
CA SER A 214 -28.86 27.65 21.96
C SER A 214 -29.45 28.92 21.38
N ASN A 215 -30.10 29.71 22.24
CA ASN A 215 -30.74 31.01 22.00
C ASN A 215 -30.11 31.84 20.84
N PRO A 216 -30.91 32.42 19.92
CA PRO A 216 -30.37 33.06 18.71
C PRO A 216 -29.95 34.51 18.98
N GLN A 217 -28.74 34.73 19.50
CA GLN A 217 -28.08 36.04 19.39
C GLN A 217 -26.57 35.90 19.20
N LEU A 218 -26.06 36.69 18.25
CA LEU A 218 -24.70 36.79 17.70
C LEU A 218 -24.28 35.63 16.77
N GLY A 219 -24.04 35.81 15.47
CA GLY A 219 -23.57 37.00 14.77
C GLY A 219 -22.09 36.84 14.41
N ASN A 220 -21.86 36.32 13.21
CA ASN A 220 -20.65 36.43 12.38
C ASN A 220 -19.33 35.75 12.80
N GLN A 221 -18.63 35.33 11.73
CA GLN A 221 -17.20 35.10 11.58
C GLN A 221 -16.65 33.71 11.94
N GLN A 222 -16.55 32.85 10.92
CA GLN A 222 -15.28 32.44 10.29
C GLN A 222 -15.55 31.30 9.28
N ALA A 223 -15.72 31.66 8.01
CA ALA A 223 -15.59 30.72 6.90
C ALA A 223 -14.13 30.73 6.45
N LEU A 224 -13.34 29.77 6.93
CA LEU A 224 -11.97 29.57 6.44
C LEU A 224 -11.75 28.08 6.14
N GLY A 225 -11.37 27.76 4.90
CA GLY A 225 -10.46 26.64 4.67
C GLY A 225 -10.89 25.48 3.75
N THR A 226 -11.80 25.64 2.78
CA THR A 226 -12.08 24.56 1.78
C THR A 226 -11.78 24.83 0.29
N PRO A 227 -11.34 26.01 -0.19
CA PRO A 227 -11.25 26.22 -1.64
C PRO A 227 -10.09 25.49 -2.35
N GLN A 228 -9.00 25.11 -1.66
CA GLN A 228 -7.84 24.48 -2.31
C GLN A 228 -8.01 22.99 -2.65
N VAL A 229 -8.82 22.25 -1.88
CA VAL A 229 -9.04 20.82 -2.14
C VAL A 229 -10.02 20.66 -3.31
N LEU A 230 -11.08 21.48 -3.36
CA LEU A 230 -12.05 21.49 -4.46
C LEU A 230 -11.44 21.88 -5.82
N SER A 231 -10.49 22.82 -5.86
CA SER A 231 -9.82 23.21 -7.10
C SER A 231 -8.92 22.11 -7.67
N SER A 232 -8.25 21.35 -6.81
CA SER A 232 -7.45 20.19 -7.24
C SER A 232 -8.35 19.01 -7.67
N MET A 233 -9.56 18.91 -7.12
CA MET A 233 -10.56 17.89 -7.47
C MET A 233 -11.25 18.11 -8.82
N GLN A 234 -11.46 19.35 -9.27
CA GLN A 234 -12.05 19.63 -10.60
C GLN A 234 -11.15 19.16 -11.75
N ASN A 235 -9.83 19.23 -11.58
CA ASN A 235 -8.87 18.76 -12.59
C ASN A 235 -8.86 17.23 -12.72
N ALA A 236 -9.08 16.49 -11.63
CA ALA A 236 -9.15 15.02 -11.66
C ALA A 236 -10.45 14.51 -12.31
N ALA A 237 -11.58 15.20 -12.10
CA ALA A 237 -12.85 14.86 -12.77
C ALA A 237 -12.81 15.14 -14.29
N ALA A 238 -12.07 16.17 -14.72
CA ALA A 238 -11.87 16.49 -16.14
C ALA A 238 -11.08 15.40 -16.90
N ALA A 239 -10.19 14.66 -16.22
CA ALA A 239 -9.47 13.53 -16.81
C ALA A 239 -10.38 12.34 -17.15
N HIS A 240 -11.49 12.15 -16.40
CA HIS A 240 -12.49 11.13 -16.72
C HIS A 240 -13.40 11.53 -17.90
N ASN A 241 -13.64 12.82 -18.10
CA ASN A 241 -14.48 13.32 -19.20
C ASN A 241 -13.69 13.56 -20.51
N SER A 242 -12.37 13.66 -20.44
CA SER A 242 -11.49 13.83 -21.61
C SER A 242 -11.02 12.48 -22.17
N GLY A 243 -11.93 11.70 -22.77
CA GLY A 243 -11.63 10.94 -24.00
C GLY A 243 -10.57 9.82 -24.04
N ILE A 244 -9.98 9.34 -22.94
CA ILE A 244 -9.09 8.14 -22.98
C ILE A 244 -9.85 6.88 -22.57
N LEU A 245 -10.96 6.57 -23.23
CA LEU A 245 -11.52 5.20 -23.23
C LEU A 245 -12.52 4.97 -24.37
N GLN A 246 -12.13 5.28 -25.61
CA GLN A 246 -12.76 4.67 -26.79
C GLN A 246 -11.68 4.22 -27.77
N ARG A 247 -11.29 2.95 -27.66
CA ARG A 247 -10.88 2.18 -28.83
C ARG A 247 -11.66 0.86 -28.87
N PRO A 248 -12.15 0.46 -30.05
CA PRO A 248 -13.16 -0.58 -30.19
C PRO A 248 -12.59 -1.97 -30.00
N THR A 249 -13.44 -2.84 -29.46
CA THR A 249 -13.36 -4.29 -29.48
C THR A 249 -13.00 -4.82 -30.87
N ALA A 250 -11.81 -5.42 -31.02
CA ALA A 250 -11.50 -6.31 -32.13
C ALA A 250 -11.82 -7.75 -31.71
N ALA A 251 -12.82 -8.34 -32.36
CA ALA A 251 -13.19 -9.75 -32.25
C ALA A 251 -12.20 -10.64 -33.07
N PRO A 252 -12.21 -11.98 -32.88
CA PRO A 252 -11.06 -12.84 -33.13
C PRO A 252 -10.98 -13.32 -34.58
N LEU A 253 -9.75 -13.42 -35.11
CA LEU A 253 -9.42 -14.08 -36.38
C LEU A 253 -8.46 -15.24 -36.10
N PHE A 254 -9.03 -16.41 -35.84
CA PHE A 254 -8.32 -17.69 -35.95
C PHE A 254 -9.30 -18.74 -36.47
N ALA A 255 -9.35 -18.86 -37.80
CA ALA A 255 -9.90 -20.03 -38.47
C ALA A 255 -9.31 -20.14 -39.88
N ALA A 256 -8.82 -21.35 -40.18
CA ALA A 256 -8.66 -21.95 -41.50
C ALA A 256 -7.60 -21.38 -42.46
N ASN A 257 -6.44 -22.04 -42.52
CA ASN A 257 -5.94 -22.51 -43.81
C ASN A 257 -5.03 -23.75 -43.63
N ALA A 258 -5.57 -24.92 -43.92
CA ALA A 258 -4.81 -26.16 -44.08
C ALA A 258 -5.42 -26.96 -45.23
N GLY A 259 -4.59 -27.25 -46.23
CA GLY A 259 -4.91 -27.99 -47.47
C GLY A 259 -4.65 -27.12 -48.70
N SER A 260 -3.97 -27.54 -49.76
CA SER A 260 -3.32 -28.79 -50.17
C SER A 260 -2.51 -28.44 -51.43
N GLY A 261 -1.38 -29.09 -51.73
CA GLY A 261 -0.75 -28.91 -53.05
C GLY A 261 0.71 -29.34 -53.20
N SER A 262 0.89 -30.65 -53.37
CA SER A 262 1.91 -31.46 -54.08
C SER A 262 3.14 -30.86 -54.80
N ALA A 263 4.17 -31.73 -54.81
CA ALA A 263 5.33 -31.89 -55.72
C ALA A 263 6.47 -30.84 -55.57
N GLU A 264 7.77 -31.16 -55.52
CA GLU A 264 8.50 -32.13 -56.35
C GLU A 264 9.93 -32.46 -55.79
N VAL A 265 10.28 -33.75 -55.85
CA VAL A 265 11.60 -34.43 -55.97
C VAL A 265 12.91 -33.62 -56.02
N LYS A 266 13.88 -33.94 -55.12
CA LYS A 266 15.27 -34.41 -55.46
C LYS A 266 16.08 -34.84 -54.23
N GLY A 267 16.80 -35.95 -54.33
CA GLY A 267 17.44 -36.68 -53.22
C GLY A 267 18.93 -36.43 -52.95
N ARG A 268 19.58 -37.47 -52.37
CA ARG A 268 20.97 -37.60 -51.84
C ARG A 268 21.21 -36.87 -50.50
N SER A 269 21.95 -37.37 -49.51
CA SER A 269 22.89 -38.50 -49.42
C SER A 269 23.11 -38.84 -47.93
N GLU A 270 23.28 -40.14 -47.64
CA GLU A 270 24.26 -40.73 -46.73
C GLU A 270 24.26 -40.52 -45.19
N ARG A 271 24.12 -41.69 -44.55
CA ARG A 271 24.65 -42.19 -43.26
C ARG A 271 23.85 -41.94 -41.99
#